data_AF-A0A377XL86-F1
#
_entry.id   AF-A0A377XL86-F1
#
_cell.length_a   1.000
_cell.length_b   1.000
_cell.length_c   1.000
_cell.angle_alpha   90.00
_cell.angle_beta   90.00
_cell.angle_gamma   90.00
#
_symmetry.space_group_name_H-M   'P 1'
#
loop_
_entity.id
_entity.type
_entity.pdbx_description
1 polymer ?
#
loop_
_entity_poly.entity_id
_entity_poly.type
_entity_poly.pdbx_seq_one_letter_code
_entity_poly.pdbx_strand_id
1 'polypeptide(L)'
;MGTVGNGLLDKVVTTENTTGSAVDVQHVLSSLVGQGATFGAMEVSSHGLVQHRVAALQFAASVFTNLSRDHLDYHGDMEHYEAAKMAAVLHPSLRSGHRQC
;
A
#
# COMPACT_ATOMS: atom_id res chain seq x y z
N MET A 1 5.10 6.08 4.19
CA MET A 1 3.77 5.89 4.80
C MET A 1 3.69 4.47 5.31
N GLY A 2 3.33 4.25 6.57
CA GLY A 2 3.33 2.90 7.11
C GLY A 2 3.14 2.85 8.61
N THR A 3 3.53 1.74 9.22
CA THR A 3 3.25 1.45 10.64
C THR A 3 3.82 2.52 11.58
N VAL A 4 4.98 3.09 11.25
CA VAL A 4 5.64 4.13 12.05
C VAL A 4 5.12 5.55 11.78
N GLY A 5 4.23 5.72 10.79
CA GLY A 5 3.62 7.00 10.45
C GLY A 5 3.69 7.40 8.98
N ASN A 6 3.10 8.57 8.71
CA ASN A 6 2.98 9.17 7.38
C ASN A 6 3.55 10.59 7.36
N GLY A 7 4.37 10.91 6.36
CA GLY A 7 4.97 12.23 6.22
C GLY A 7 6.14 12.26 5.26
N LEU A 8 6.71 13.45 5.06
CA LEU A 8 8.04 13.60 4.47
C LEU A 8 9.10 13.02 5.41
N LEU A 9 10.27 12.70 4.86
CA LEU A 9 11.44 12.38 5.67
C LEU A 9 11.66 13.52 6.67
N ASP A 10 11.86 13.18 7.95
CA ASP A 10 11.99 14.11 9.10
C ASP A 10 10.70 14.83 9.57
N LYS A 11 9.55 14.60 8.92
CA LYS A 11 8.23 15.17 9.30
C LYS A 11 7.14 14.12 9.34
N VAL A 12 7.44 12.96 9.92
CA VAL A 12 6.50 11.83 10.01
C VAL A 12 5.53 12.04 11.16
N VAL A 13 4.24 11.94 10.87
CA VAL A 13 3.16 11.96 11.87
C VAL A 13 2.75 10.52 12.16
N THR A 14 2.63 10.17 13.45
CA THR A 14 2.24 8.82 13.89
C THR A 14 0.83 8.46 13.41
N THR A 15 0.63 7.18 13.07
CA THR A 15 -0.65 6.67 12.57
C THR A 15 -1.05 5.38 13.26
N GLU A 16 -2.35 5.20 13.48
CA GLU A 16 -2.88 4.00 14.15
C GLU A 16 -2.93 2.76 13.24
N ASN A 17 -2.97 2.96 11.92
CA ASN A 17 -3.06 1.89 10.95
C ASN A 17 -1.83 1.85 10.05
N THR A 18 -1.30 0.65 9.78
CA THR A 18 -0.24 0.43 8.77
C THR A 18 -0.63 0.91 7.38
N THR A 19 -1.90 0.76 7.00
CA THR A 19 -2.47 1.30 5.76
C THR A 19 -3.77 2.02 6.09
N GLY A 20 -3.81 3.34 5.92
CA GLY A 20 -5.02 4.16 6.16
C GLY A 20 -6.20 3.80 5.27
N SER A 21 -7.38 4.40 5.51
CA SER A 21 -8.55 4.19 4.64
C SER A 21 -8.30 4.71 3.22
N ALA A 22 -9.14 4.30 2.25
CA ALA A 22 -9.00 4.76 0.86
C ALA A 22 -9.00 6.29 0.73
N VAL A 23 -9.81 6.97 1.56
CA VAL A 23 -9.90 8.44 1.57
C VAL A 23 -8.66 9.04 2.24
N ASP A 24 -8.25 8.51 3.38
CA ASP A 24 -7.09 9.04 4.12
C ASP A 24 -5.81 8.91 3.31
N VAL A 25 -5.62 7.78 2.62
CA VAL A 25 -4.45 7.55 1.77
C VAL A 25 -4.36 8.60 0.67
N GLN A 26 -5.46 8.89 -0.02
CA GLN A 26 -5.49 9.93 -1.05
C GLN A 26 -5.26 11.33 -0.47
N HIS A 27 -5.84 11.64 0.70
CA HIS A 27 -5.64 12.91 1.38
C HIS A 27 -4.17 13.12 1.74
N VAL A 28 -3.54 12.12 2.36
CA VAL A 28 -2.12 12.17 2.74
C VAL A 28 -1.24 12.31 1.52
N LEU A 29 -1.47 11.54 0.46
CA LEU A 29 -0.69 11.64 -0.78
C LEU A 29 -0.82 13.02 -1.42
N SER A 30 -2.04 13.58 -1.49
CA SER A 30 -2.26 14.93 -2.01
C SER A 30 -1.53 16.00 -1.19
N SER A 31 -1.55 15.88 0.13
CA SER A 31 -0.80 16.76 1.04
C SER A 31 0.72 16.66 0.83
N LEU A 32 1.26 15.45 0.65
CA LEU A 32 2.69 15.24 0.38
C LEU A 32 3.10 15.83 -0.96
N VAL A 33 2.29 15.65 -2.02
CA VAL A 33 2.52 16.30 -3.32
C VAL A 33 2.50 17.81 -3.19
N GLY A 34 1.56 18.38 -2.43
CA GLY A 34 1.51 19.83 -2.15
C GLY A 34 2.74 20.36 -1.40
N GLN A 35 3.44 19.49 -0.66
CA GLN A 35 4.71 19.81 0.02
C GLN A 35 5.95 19.58 -0.87
N GLY A 36 5.77 19.20 -2.14
CA GLY A 36 6.85 18.97 -3.09
C GLY A 36 7.40 17.53 -3.12
N ALA A 37 6.70 16.56 -2.52
CA ALA A 37 7.10 15.16 -2.63
C ALA A 37 7.01 14.67 -4.07
N THR A 38 8.12 14.12 -4.59
CA THR A 38 8.19 13.51 -5.93
C THR A 38 8.32 11.99 -5.87
N PHE A 39 8.65 11.44 -4.70
CA PHE A 39 8.78 10.01 -4.46
C PHE A 39 8.20 9.65 -3.08
N GLY A 40 7.58 8.48 -2.99
CA GLY A 40 7.03 7.98 -1.74
C GLY A 40 6.97 6.45 -1.73
N ALA A 41 7.25 5.86 -0.57
CA ALA A 41 7.05 4.45 -0.31
C ALA A 41 5.91 4.26 0.69
N MET A 42 5.08 3.24 0.48
CA MET A 42 4.00 2.90 1.40
C MET A 42 3.96 1.41 1.75
N GLU A 43 3.72 1.10 3.02
CA GLU A 43 3.38 -0.24 3.47
C GLU A 43 1.93 -0.56 3.09
N VAL A 44 1.73 -1.67 2.36
CA VAL A 44 0.40 -2.14 1.95
C VAL A 44 0.09 -3.45 2.67
N SER A 45 -0.82 -3.39 3.64
CA SER A 45 -1.23 -4.57 4.41
C SER A 45 -2.19 -5.46 3.61
N SER A 46 -2.22 -6.76 3.94
CA SER A 46 -3.19 -7.70 3.37
C SER A 46 -4.64 -7.28 3.64
N HIS A 47 -4.91 -6.72 4.82
CA HIS A 47 -6.20 -6.12 5.18
C HIS A 47 -6.57 -4.96 4.26
N GLY A 48 -5.61 -4.07 3.96
CA GLY A 48 -5.83 -2.95 3.06
C GLY A 48 -6.16 -3.37 1.62
N LEU A 49 -5.60 -4.50 1.16
CA LEU A 49 -5.88 -5.06 -0.16
C LEU A 49 -7.28 -5.68 -0.23
N VAL A 50 -7.64 -6.50 0.76
CA VAL A 50 -8.99 -7.11 0.85
C VAL A 50 -10.07 -6.04 0.96
N GLN A 51 -9.79 -4.95 1.67
CA GLN A 51 -10.73 -3.84 1.86
C GLN A 51 -10.63 -2.76 0.76
N HIS A 52 -9.90 -3.01 -0.32
CA HIS A 52 -9.75 -2.10 -1.46
C HIS A 52 -9.23 -0.69 -1.11
N ARG A 53 -8.48 -0.54 0.00
CA ARG A 53 -7.96 0.76 0.47
C ARG A 53 -6.98 1.42 -0.51
N VAL A 54 -6.36 0.63 -1.38
CA VAL A 54 -5.35 1.11 -2.34
C VAL A 54 -5.73 0.84 -3.80
N ALA A 55 -6.97 0.43 -4.08
CA ALA A 55 -7.37 -0.06 -5.41
C ALA A 55 -7.25 1.00 -6.53
N ALA A 56 -7.40 2.29 -6.20
CA ALA A 56 -7.30 3.39 -7.16
C ALA A 56 -5.87 3.96 -7.31
N LEU A 57 -4.90 3.44 -6.55
CA LEU A 57 -3.53 3.96 -6.60
C LEU A 57 -2.76 3.44 -7.80
N GLN A 58 -1.94 4.30 -8.38
CA GLN A 58 -0.98 3.91 -9.41
C GLN A 58 0.37 3.65 -8.77
N PHE A 59 0.70 2.38 -8.59
CA PHE A 59 2.02 1.96 -8.13
C PHE A 59 2.99 1.92 -9.30
N ALA A 60 4.17 2.52 -9.12
CA ALA A 60 5.29 2.41 -10.07
C ALA A 60 6.04 1.08 -9.91
N ALA A 61 6.10 0.56 -8.68
CA ALA A 61 6.67 -0.73 -8.35
C ALA A 61 5.94 -1.31 -7.12
N SER A 62 5.96 -2.64 -6.99
CA SER A 62 5.50 -3.36 -5.81
C SER A 62 6.59 -4.35 -5.39
N VAL A 63 6.87 -4.40 -4.11
CA VAL A 63 7.92 -5.25 -3.53
C VAL A 63 7.25 -6.21 -2.56
N PHE A 64 7.43 -7.50 -2.81
CA PHE A 64 7.03 -8.56 -1.91
C PHE A 64 8.27 -9.12 -1.22
N THR A 65 8.30 -9.05 0.10
CA THR A 65 9.49 -9.40 0.89
C THR A 65 9.48 -10.86 1.32
N ASN A 66 8.42 -11.31 2.00
CA ASN A 66 8.23 -12.68 2.45
C ASN A 66 6.75 -12.97 2.75
N LEU A 67 6.44 -14.26 2.87
CA LEU A 67 5.18 -14.76 3.41
C LEU A 67 5.47 -15.87 4.41
N SER A 68 5.13 -15.62 5.67
CA SER A 68 5.14 -16.62 6.73
C SER A 68 3.75 -16.68 7.37
N ARG A 69 3.51 -17.68 8.22
CA ARG A 69 2.20 -17.88 8.87
C ARG A 69 1.88 -16.69 9.79
N ASP A 70 0.92 -15.88 9.36
CA ASP A 70 0.47 -14.67 10.07
C ASP A 70 -0.98 -14.35 9.66
N HIS A 71 -1.74 -13.65 10.51
CA HIS A 71 -3.13 -13.20 10.24
C HIS A 71 -4.14 -14.28 9.77
N LEU A 72 -3.95 -15.55 10.14
CA LEU A 72 -4.89 -16.63 9.78
C LEU A 72 -6.26 -16.50 10.45
N ASP A 73 -6.33 -15.77 11.56
CA ASP A 73 -7.59 -15.37 12.21
C ASP A 73 -8.47 -14.51 11.31
N TYR A 74 -7.86 -13.74 10.41
CA TYR A 74 -8.58 -12.90 9.44
C TYR A 74 -8.75 -13.59 8.08
N HIS A 75 -7.70 -14.26 7.58
CA HIS A 75 -7.70 -14.86 6.24
C HIS A 75 -8.23 -16.30 6.20
N GLY A 76 -8.39 -16.95 7.36
CA GLY A 76 -8.83 -18.34 7.47
C GLY A 76 -7.72 -19.35 7.20
N ASP A 77 -7.11 -19.27 6.02
CA ASP A 77 -6.02 -20.15 5.59
C ASP A 77 -4.88 -19.39 4.87
N MET A 78 -3.80 -20.12 4.61
CA MET A 78 -2.61 -19.56 3.94
C MET A 78 -2.86 -19.25 2.46
N GLU A 79 -3.79 -19.93 1.80
CA GLU A 79 -4.08 -19.75 0.38
C GLU A 79 -4.80 -18.41 0.14
N HIS A 80 -5.80 -18.09 0.98
CA HIS A 80 -6.47 -16.79 0.99
C HIS A 80 -5.49 -15.66 1.38
N TYR A 81 -4.59 -15.92 2.32
CA TYR A 81 -3.58 -14.93 2.72
C TYR A 81 -2.58 -14.63 1.61
N GLU A 82 -2.12 -15.67 0.89
CA GLU A 82 -1.27 -15.54 -0.29
C GLU A 82 -1.99 -14.78 -1.41
N ALA A 83 -3.21 -15.18 -1.74
CA ALA A 83 -4.02 -14.55 -2.78
C ALA A 83 -4.23 -13.05 -2.50
N ALA A 84 -4.52 -12.68 -1.25
CA ALA A 84 -4.67 -11.29 -0.84
C ALA A 84 -3.38 -10.47 -1.08
N LYS A 85 -2.20 -10.99 -0.74
CA LYS A 85 -0.92 -10.29 -0.98
C LYS A 85 -0.52 -10.29 -2.46
N MET A 86 -0.83 -11.35 -3.20
CA MET A 86 -0.60 -11.41 -4.63
C MET A 86 -1.40 -10.33 -5.39
N ALA A 87 -2.53 -9.88 -4.87
CA ALA A 87 -3.24 -8.72 -5.43
C ALA A 87 -2.38 -7.44 -5.47
N ALA A 88 -1.47 -7.22 -4.51
CA ALA A 88 -0.53 -6.09 -4.55
C ALA A 88 0.59 -6.28 -5.59
N VAL A 89 1.07 -7.50 -5.78
CA VAL A 89 2.13 -7.80 -6.76
C VAL A 89 1.58 -7.75 -8.18
N LEU A 90 0.36 -8.24 -8.37
CA LEU A 90 -0.34 -8.34 -9.65
C LEU A 90 -1.20 -7.11 -9.96
N HIS A 91 -1.05 -6.03 -9.17
CA HIS A 91 -1.88 -4.85 -9.24
C HIS A 91 -1.97 -4.31 -10.68
N PRO A 92 -3.16 -3.96 -11.20
CA PRO A 92 -3.34 -3.59 -12.60
C PRO A 92 -2.43 -2.45 -13.07
N SER A 93 -2.10 -1.50 -12.18
CA SER A 93 -1.21 -0.37 -12.50
C SER A 93 0.22 -0.81 -12.85
N LEU A 94 0.66 -2.00 -12.42
CA LEU A 94 2.00 -2.54 -12.65
C LEU A 94 2.11 -3.30 -13.97
N ARG A 95 0.98 -3.64 -14.60
CA ARG A 95 0.95 -4.41 -15.85
C ARG A 95 1.24 -3.55 -17.09
N SER A 96 1.27 -2.22 -16.95
CA SER A 96 1.64 -1.31 -18.03
C SER A 96 3.15 -1.07 -18.06
N GLY A 97 3.92 -2.09 -18.42
CA GLY A 97 5.26 -1.93 -19.00
C GLY A 97 5.16 -1.42 -20.45
N HIS A 98 4.48 -0.29 -20.66
CA HIS A 98 4.53 0.57 -21.84
C HIS A 98 3.45 1.65 -21.68
N ARG A 99 3.83 2.81 -21.15
CA ARG A 99 3.36 4.06 -21.74
C ARG A 99 4.54 4.57 -22.55
N GLN A 100 4.45 4.37 -23.86
CA GLN A 100 5.30 5.03 -24.84
C GLN A 100 5.10 6.55 -24.70
N CYS A 101 6.23 7.26 -24.85
CA CYS A 101 6.44 8.63 -25.31
C CYS A 101 5.47 9.74 -24.87
#